data_AF-J9CN54-F1
#
_entry.id   AF-J9CN54-F1
#
_cell.length_a   1.000
_cell.length_b   1.000
_cell.length_c   1.000
_cell.angle_alpha   90.00
_cell.angle_beta   90.00
_cell.angle_gamma   90.00
#
_symmetry.space_group_name_H-M   'P 1'
#
loop_
_entity.id
_entity.type
_entity.pdbx_description
1 polymer ?
#
loop_
_entity_poly.entity_id
_entity_poly.type
_entity_poly.pdbx_seq_one_letter_code
_entity_poly.pdbx_strand_id
1 'polypeptide(L)'
;MYYGKQKKYAVGIDLGGTTITAGIVDENYKILKKKTCDTELPKPEEMIEHKMADLCQAVLAENGMTIKDIVWVGIGTPGSVNSQDGVVEFNANFGYFNWAIREHMETLLGCRVFVENDANAAGYGEYIAGGARGTRNAVVVTLGTGIGGGVILDGKIFSGSNFAGAELGHMVIQKDGRGCQCGRNGCWEKYASTRALVEDTKTAMAAHPNSKMWKLVNDDISKVNGKNCFCGKGCR
;
A
#
# COMPACT_ATOMS: atom_id res chain seq x y z
N MET A 1 -10.15 38.39 20.17
CA MET A 1 -9.43 37.12 20.37
C MET A 1 -10.05 36.07 19.45
N TYR A 2 -9.42 35.80 18.31
CA TYR A 2 -9.82 34.70 17.43
C TYR A 2 -9.28 33.40 18.03
N TYR A 3 -10.13 32.63 18.70
CA TYR A 3 -9.83 31.22 18.97
C TYR A 3 -9.74 30.52 17.61
N GLY A 4 -8.51 30.35 17.09
CA GLY A 4 -8.28 29.59 15.88
C GLY A 4 -8.88 28.20 16.04
N LYS A 5 -9.76 27.79 15.11
CA LYS A 5 -10.30 26.44 15.06
C LYS A 5 -9.12 25.47 15.15
N GLN A 6 -9.09 24.65 16.21
CA GLN A 6 -8.13 23.56 16.32
C GLN A 6 -8.33 22.67 15.10
N LYS A 7 -7.31 22.55 14.26
CA LYS A 7 -7.36 21.71 13.07
C LYS A 7 -7.57 20.26 13.53
N LYS A 8 -8.64 19.63 13.04
CA LYS A 8 -9.14 18.33 13.49
C LYS A 8 -8.96 17.21 12.46
N TYR A 9 -8.56 17.57 11.24
CA TYR A 9 -8.54 16.64 10.12
C TYR A 9 -7.14 16.46 9.56
N ALA A 10 -6.87 15.29 9.01
CA ALA A 10 -5.70 14.99 8.21
C ALA A 10 -6.14 14.37 6.88
N VAL A 11 -5.23 14.29 5.90
CA VAL A 11 -5.45 13.52 4.68
C VAL A 11 -4.46 12.37 4.62
N GLY A 12 -4.93 11.16 4.40
CA GLY A 12 -4.11 10.01 4.02
C GLY A 12 -4.13 9.81 2.51
N ILE A 13 -2.97 9.59 1.90
CA ILE A 13 -2.82 9.20 0.50
C ILE A 13 -2.21 7.81 0.47
N ASP A 14 -2.90 6.86 -0.16
CA ASP A 14 -2.42 5.52 -0.47
C ASP A 14 -2.03 5.49 -1.94
N LEU A 15 -0.72 5.52 -2.21
CA LEU A 15 -0.14 5.44 -3.54
C LEU A 15 0.10 3.98 -3.88
N GLY A 16 -0.69 3.43 -4.81
CA GLY A 16 -0.47 2.10 -5.37
C GLY A 16 0.06 2.14 -6.79
N GLY A 17 0.55 1.00 -7.29
CA GLY A 17 0.99 0.87 -8.70
C GLY A 17 -0.15 0.96 -9.72
N THR A 18 -1.40 0.78 -9.30
CA THR A 18 -2.58 0.83 -10.17
C THR A 18 -3.44 2.06 -9.89
N THR A 19 -3.64 2.39 -8.61
CA THR A 19 -4.52 3.48 -8.18
C THR A 19 -3.88 4.32 -7.10
N ILE A 20 -4.28 5.59 -7.01
CA ILE A 20 -3.99 6.51 -5.92
C ILE A 20 -5.30 6.79 -5.19
N THR A 21 -5.33 6.66 -3.87
CA THR A 21 -6.51 6.98 -3.05
C THR A 21 -6.18 8.05 -2.03
N ALA A 22 -6.95 9.14 -1.98
CA ALA A 22 -6.86 10.15 -0.91
C ALA A 22 -8.11 10.09 -0.03
N GLY A 23 -7.95 10.23 1.29
CA GLY A 23 -9.06 10.21 2.25
C GLY A 23 -8.88 11.21 3.39
N ILE A 24 -9.96 11.91 3.74
CA ILE A 24 -10.01 12.81 4.90
C ILE A 24 -10.28 11.97 6.15
N VAL A 25 -9.47 12.17 7.18
CA VAL A 25 -9.53 11.45 8.44
C VAL A 25 -9.74 12.44 9.60
N ASP A 26 -10.66 12.15 10.51
CA ASP A 26 -10.93 12.96 11.71
C ASP A 26 -10.02 12.60 12.90
N GLU A 27 -10.17 13.31 14.02
CA GLU A 27 -9.37 13.10 15.23
C GLU A 27 -9.59 11.72 15.90
N ASN A 28 -10.65 11.01 15.50
CA ASN A 28 -10.98 9.67 15.97
C ASN A 28 -10.60 8.59 14.95
N TYR A 29 -9.78 8.93 13.95
CA TYR A 29 -9.34 8.06 12.87
C TYR A 29 -10.47 7.55 11.97
N LYS A 30 -11.61 8.25 11.90
CA LYS A 30 -12.69 7.92 10.98
C LYS A 30 -12.47 8.60 9.63
N ILE A 31 -12.66 7.82 8.57
CA ILE A 31 -12.64 8.33 7.20
C ILE A 31 -13.97 9.01 6.90
N LEU A 32 -13.94 10.31 6.63
CA LEU A 32 -15.13 11.09 6.26
C LEU A 32 -15.50 10.92 4.79
N LYS A 33 -14.48 11.00 3.93
CA LYS A 33 -14.60 10.87 2.48
C LYS A 33 -13.30 10.35 1.92
N LYS A 34 -13.39 9.60 0.83
CA LYS A 34 -12.25 9.21 0.01
C LYS A 34 -12.54 9.37 -1.47
N LYS A 35 -11.48 9.55 -2.26
CA LYS A 35 -11.51 9.59 -3.71
C LYS A 35 -10.33 8.78 -4.26
N THR A 36 -10.52 8.16 -5.41
CA THR A 36 -9.52 7.31 -6.06
C THR A 36 -9.39 7.71 -7.52
N CYS A 37 -8.16 7.68 -8.04
CA CYS A 37 -7.86 7.80 -9.47
C CYS A 37 -6.82 6.76 -9.89
N ASP A 38 -6.64 6.58 -11.20
CA ASP A 38 -5.61 5.68 -11.74
C ASP A 38 -4.22 6.29 -11.64
N THR A 39 -3.23 5.49 -11.23
CA THR A 39 -1.81 5.90 -11.19
C THR A 39 -1.27 6.12 -12.60
N GLU A 40 -1.71 5.31 -13.56
CA GLU A 40 -1.35 5.34 -15.00
C GLU A 40 0.16 5.19 -15.30
N LEU A 41 0.85 4.27 -14.64
CA LEU A 41 2.26 4.00 -14.93
C LEU A 41 2.50 3.46 -16.36
N PRO A 42 3.65 3.75 -17.00
CA PRO A 42 4.76 4.58 -16.48
C PRO A 42 4.50 6.09 -16.65
N LYS A 43 4.97 6.88 -15.68
CA LYS A 43 4.98 8.36 -15.70
C LYS A 43 6.27 8.87 -15.06
N PRO A 44 6.65 10.15 -15.22
CA PRO A 44 7.64 10.81 -14.39
C PRO A 44 7.09 11.07 -12.98
N GLU A 45 8.00 11.22 -12.02
CA GLU A 45 7.72 11.56 -10.61
C GLU A 45 6.76 12.75 -10.47
N GLU A 46 7.08 13.87 -11.13
CA GLU A 46 6.30 15.11 -11.12
C GLU A 46 4.83 14.90 -11.50
N MET A 47 4.53 14.04 -12.49
CA MET A 47 3.14 13.77 -12.86
C MET A 47 2.39 12.99 -11.79
N ILE A 48 3.07 12.09 -11.05
CA ILE A 48 2.47 11.36 -9.94
C ILE A 48 2.22 12.31 -8.75
N GLU A 49 3.15 13.23 -8.49
CA GLU A 49 3.02 14.25 -7.45
C GLU A 49 1.81 15.17 -7.70
N HIS A 50 1.68 15.70 -8.92
CA HIS A 50 0.54 16.52 -9.29
C HIS A 50 -0.78 15.76 -9.16
N LYS A 51 -0.83 14.49 -9.56
CA LYS A 51 -2.02 13.65 -9.34
C LYS A 51 -2.38 13.50 -7.86
N MET A 52 -1.39 13.27 -6.99
CA MET A 52 -1.62 13.18 -5.55
C MET A 52 -2.12 14.51 -4.99
N ALA A 53 -1.54 15.63 -5.42
CA ALA A 53 -1.93 16.97 -4.99
C ALA A 53 -3.37 17.32 -5.44
N ASP A 54 -3.69 17.07 -6.71
CA ASP A 54 -5.02 17.30 -7.27
C ASP A 54 -6.07 16.43 -6.59
N LEU A 55 -5.77 15.16 -6.33
CA LEU A 55 -6.68 14.24 -5.64
C LEU A 55 -6.93 14.69 -4.19
N CYS A 56 -5.89 15.15 -3.49
CA CYS A 56 -5.98 15.73 -2.15
C CYS A 56 -6.87 16.98 -2.14
N GLN A 57 -6.65 17.92 -3.06
CA GLN A 57 -7.48 19.12 -3.16
C GLN A 57 -8.93 18.79 -3.53
N ALA A 58 -9.13 17.84 -4.44
CA ALA A 58 -10.46 17.42 -4.87
C ALA A 58 -11.28 16.79 -3.73
N VAL A 59 -10.69 15.90 -2.93
CA VAL A 59 -11.42 15.27 -1.81
C VAL A 59 -11.78 16.31 -0.74
N LEU A 60 -10.91 17.29 -0.49
CA LEU A 60 -11.18 18.40 0.44
C LEU A 60 -12.31 19.30 -0.07
N ALA A 61 -12.25 19.71 -1.35
CA ALA A 61 -13.24 20.59 -1.96
C ALA A 61 -14.66 19.99 -1.95
N GLU A 62 -14.79 18.68 -2.20
CA GLU A 62 -16.07 17.97 -2.11
C GLU A 62 -16.69 17.98 -0.70
N ASN A 63 -15.91 18.28 0.33
CA ASN A 63 -16.36 18.40 1.72
C ASN A 63 -16.38 19.85 2.22
N GLY A 64 -16.27 20.83 1.32
CA GLY A 64 -16.23 22.25 1.70
C GLY A 64 -15.00 22.62 2.54
N MET A 65 -13.92 21.85 2.41
CA MET A 65 -12.67 22.03 3.14
C MET A 65 -11.55 22.46 2.19
N THR A 66 -10.49 23.00 2.77
CA THR A 66 -9.25 23.37 2.07
C THR A 66 -8.04 22.80 2.81
N ILE A 67 -6.86 22.92 2.21
CA ILE A 67 -5.61 22.50 2.87
C ILE A 67 -5.37 23.26 4.20
N LYS A 68 -5.97 24.44 4.38
CA LYS A 68 -5.86 25.22 5.62
C LYS A 68 -6.60 24.55 6.78
N ASP A 69 -7.56 23.68 6.49
CA ASP A 69 -8.37 22.97 7.50
C ASP A 69 -7.70 21.69 8.01
N ILE A 70 -6.63 21.21 7.34
CA ILE A 70 -5.93 19.98 7.72
C ILE A 70 -4.63 20.24 8.49
N VAL A 71 -4.29 19.31 9.38
CA VAL A 71 -3.07 19.37 10.21
C VAL A 71 -1.84 18.94 9.40
N TRP A 72 -1.96 17.84 8.64
CA TRP A 72 -0.89 17.25 7.83
C TRP A 72 -1.47 16.30 6.78
N VAL A 73 -0.64 15.93 5.80
CA VAL A 73 -0.89 14.84 4.85
C VAL A 73 0.06 13.68 5.15
N GLY A 74 -0.44 12.45 5.18
CA GLY A 74 0.37 11.23 5.25
C GLY A 74 0.29 10.47 3.93
N ILE A 75 1.43 9.99 3.42
CA ILE A 75 1.52 9.26 2.16
C ILE A 75 2.09 7.87 2.45
N GLY A 76 1.33 6.82 2.18
CA GLY A 76 1.83 5.45 2.05
C GLY A 76 2.22 5.20 0.60
N THR A 77 3.46 4.75 0.36
CA THR A 77 3.97 4.47 -0.99
C THR A 77 4.70 3.14 -1.05
N PRO A 78 4.71 2.44 -2.19
CA PRO A 78 5.53 1.26 -2.38
C PRO A 78 7.00 1.67 -2.44
N GLY A 79 7.88 0.72 -2.17
CA GLY A 79 9.32 0.92 -2.20
C GLY A 79 9.94 1.14 -0.82
N SER A 80 11.26 1.33 -0.82
CA SER A 80 12.07 1.59 0.36
C SER A 80 12.05 3.08 0.68
N VAL A 81 11.41 3.44 1.80
CA VAL A 81 11.17 4.84 2.18
C VAL A 81 12.07 5.18 3.36
N ASN A 82 13.00 6.12 3.17
CA ASN A 82 13.63 6.81 4.30
C ASN A 82 12.61 7.82 4.86
N SER A 83 11.87 7.41 5.90
CA SER A 83 10.83 8.24 6.51
C SER A 83 11.39 9.38 7.37
N GLN A 84 12.70 9.41 7.67
CA GLN A 84 13.32 10.57 8.32
C GLN A 84 13.41 11.74 7.34
N ASP A 85 13.91 11.50 6.14
CA ASP A 85 14.11 12.54 5.12
C ASP A 85 12.89 12.70 4.19
N GLY A 86 12.01 11.68 4.14
CA GLY A 86 10.84 11.67 3.26
C GLY A 86 11.18 11.37 1.80
N VAL A 87 12.22 10.55 1.60
CA VAL A 87 12.75 10.14 0.29
C VAL A 87 12.42 8.68 0.04
N VAL A 88 11.92 8.36 -1.15
CA VAL A 88 11.81 6.97 -1.61
C VAL A 88 13.13 6.61 -2.29
N GLU A 89 13.98 5.87 -1.58
CA GLU A 89 15.32 5.50 -2.06
C GLU A 89 15.22 4.65 -3.33
N PHE A 90 14.27 3.71 -3.36
CA PHE A 90 13.99 2.88 -4.52
C PHE A 90 12.54 2.41 -4.55
N ASN A 91 11.89 2.56 -5.70
CA ASN A 91 10.56 2.01 -5.96
C ASN A 91 10.58 1.14 -7.22
N ALA A 92 10.66 -0.18 -7.03
CA ALA A 92 10.70 -1.16 -8.12
C ALA A 92 9.45 -1.15 -9.01
N ASN A 93 8.29 -0.78 -8.46
CA ASN A 93 7.04 -0.76 -9.21
C ASN A 93 6.97 0.43 -10.18
N PHE A 94 7.67 1.53 -9.88
CA PHE A 94 7.60 2.80 -10.59
C PHE A 94 8.90 3.08 -11.39
N GLY A 95 10.01 2.47 -10.99
CA GLY A 95 11.34 2.70 -11.57
C GLY A 95 12.03 3.97 -11.06
N TYR A 96 11.60 4.50 -9.92
CA TYR A 96 12.11 5.75 -9.34
C TYR A 96 13.24 5.48 -8.34
N PHE A 97 14.16 6.44 -8.23
CA PHE A 97 15.33 6.38 -7.36
C PHE A 97 15.57 7.73 -6.69
N ASN A 98 15.80 7.73 -5.39
CA ASN A 98 16.01 8.96 -4.58
C ASN A 98 14.91 10.01 -4.79
N TRP A 99 13.65 9.56 -4.87
CA TRP A 99 12.51 10.42 -5.12
C TRP A 99 12.17 11.23 -3.87
N ALA A 100 12.41 12.55 -3.89
CA ALA A 100 12.20 13.50 -2.79
C ALA A 100 10.72 13.89 -2.60
N ILE A 101 9.84 12.89 -2.59
CA ILE A 101 8.38 13.03 -2.56
C ILE A 101 7.87 13.96 -1.45
N ARG A 102 8.47 13.92 -0.23
CA ARG A 102 8.03 14.82 0.85
C ARG A 102 8.20 16.28 0.44
N GLU A 103 9.39 16.69 0.04
CA GLU A 103 9.71 18.08 -0.28
C GLU A 103 8.80 18.61 -1.40
N HIS A 104 8.65 17.82 -2.46
CA HIS A 104 7.82 18.20 -3.60
C HIS A 104 6.34 18.32 -3.19
N MET A 105 5.83 17.37 -2.40
CA MET A 105 4.44 17.41 -1.94
C MET A 105 4.18 18.51 -0.91
N GLU A 106 5.14 18.83 -0.04
CA GLU A 106 5.06 20.00 0.87
C GLU A 106 5.00 21.30 0.06
N THR A 107 5.79 21.40 -1.01
CA THR A 107 5.77 22.55 -1.93
C THR A 107 4.43 22.67 -2.66
N LEU A 108 3.90 21.57 -3.20
CA LEU A 108 2.64 21.55 -3.94
C LEU A 108 1.41 21.82 -3.06
N LEU A 109 1.41 21.33 -1.82
CA LEU A 109 0.27 21.45 -0.92
C LEU A 109 0.36 22.65 0.03
N GLY A 110 1.56 23.15 0.33
CA GLY A 110 1.78 24.20 1.32
C GLY A 110 1.45 23.75 2.74
N CYS A 111 1.63 22.46 3.05
CA CYS A 111 1.40 21.89 4.38
C CYS A 111 2.41 20.77 4.67
N ARG A 112 2.50 20.35 5.92
CA ARG A 112 3.43 19.29 6.35
C ARG A 112 3.03 17.94 5.78
N VAL A 113 4.00 17.20 5.25
CA VAL A 113 3.81 15.87 4.65
C VAL A 113 4.66 14.82 5.37
N PHE A 114 4.03 13.70 5.71
CA PHE A 114 4.71 12.49 6.18
C PHE A 114 4.65 11.43 5.09
N VAL A 115 5.70 10.63 4.99
CA VAL A 115 5.84 9.60 3.95
C VAL A 115 6.35 8.34 4.63
N GLU A 116 5.73 7.22 4.32
CA GLU A 116 6.06 5.92 4.87
C GLU A 116 5.84 4.84 3.81
N ASN A 117 6.48 3.69 3.98
CA ASN A 117 6.17 2.50 3.19
C ASN A 117 4.68 2.11 3.37
N ASP A 118 4.05 1.67 2.29
CA ASP A 118 2.62 1.31 2.23
C ASP A 118 2.22 0.24 3.27
N ALA A 119 3.00 -0.84 3.41
CA ALA A 119 2.73 -1.90 4.36
C ALA A 119 2.95 -1.46 5.82
N ASN A 120 3.96 -0.63 6.08
CA ASN A 120 4.16 0.00 7.39
C ASN A 120 2.98 0.92 7.74
N ALA A 121 2.55 1.77 6.80
CA ALA A 121 1.42 2.68 6.97
C ALA A 121 0.11 1.93 7.22
N ALA A 122 -0.14 0.85 6.46
CA ALA A 122 -1.28 -0.04 6.67
C ALA A 122 -1.24 -0.70 8.06
N GLY A 123 -0.08 -1.22 8.46
CA GLY A 123 0.11 -1.80 9.79
C GLY A 123 -0.12 -0.80 10.92
N TYR A 124 0.35 0.44 10.75
CA TYR A 124 0.10 1.49 11.72
C TYR A 124 -1.37 1.93 11.76
N GLY A 125 -2.06 1.94 10.62
CA GLY A 125 -3.51 2.15 10.53
C GLY A 125 -4.29 1.11 11.34
N GLU A 126 -3.95 -0.18 11.18
CA GLU A 126 -4.53 -1.27 11.97
C GLU A 126 -4.22 -1.14 13.47
N TYR A 127 -3.04 -0.63 13.83
CA TYR A 127 -2.63 -0.38 15.21
C TYR A 127 -3.41 0.76 15.87
N ILE A 128 -3.65 1.88 15.18
CA ILE A 128 -4.33 3.04 15.79
C ILE A 128 -5.86 2.95 15.72
N ALA A 129 -6.40 2.31 14.67
CA ALA A 129 -7.83 2.35 14.37
C ALA A 129 -8.46 0.99 14.05
N GLY A 130 -7.67 -0.03 13.75
CA GLY A 130 -8.16 -1.33 13.27
C GLY A 130 -8.03 -2.46 14.30
N GLY A 131 -7.74 -3.66 13.80
CA GLY A 131 -7.76 -4.91 14.57
C GLY A 131 -6.67 -5.02 15.64
N ALA A 132 -5.63 -4.19 15.58
CA ALA A 132 -4.55 -4.16 16.57
C ALA A 132 -4.72 -3.05 17.61
N ARG A 133 -5.85 -2.31 17.60
CA ARG A 133 -6.11 -1.22 18.55
C ARG A 133 -6.09 -1.70 20.00
N GLY A 134 -5.39 -0.95 20.85
CA GLY A 134 -5.27 -1.22 22.29
C GLY A 134 -4.15 -2.19 22.66
N THR A 135 -3.43 -2.73 21.67
CA THR A 135 -2.19 -3.47 21.91
C THR A 135 -1.02 -2.51 22.15
N ARG A 136 0.05 -3.00 22.80
CA ARG A 136 1.31 -2.24 22.97
C ARG A 136 2.26 -2.44 21.79
N ASN A 137 2.27 -3.67 21.27
CA ASN A 137 3.11 -4.11 20.17
C ASN A 137 2.22 -4.90 19.20
N ALA A 138 2.47 -4.78 17.90
CA ALA A 138 1.71 -5.48 16.88
C ALA A 138 2.61 -5.90 15.72
N VAL A 139 2.28 -7.04 15.12
CA VAL A 139 2.80 -7.43 13.81
C VAL A 139 1.59 -7.56 12.91
N VAL A 140 1.54 -6.74 11.87
CA VAL A 140 0.47 -6.74 10.88
C VAL A 140 1.05 -7.27 9.59
N VAL A 141 0.41 -8.29 9.01
CA VAL A 141 0.80 -8.89 7.73
C VAL A 141 -0.25 -8.52 6.70
N THR A 142 0.17 -7.91 5.60
CA THR A 142 -0.72 -7.58 4.48
C THR A 142 -0.62 -8.66 3.42
N LEU A 143 -1.74 -9.33 3.14
CA LEU A 143 -1.84 -10.35 2.12
C LEU A 143 -2.60 -9.79 0.91
N GLY A 144 -1.90 -9.59 -0.20
CA GLY A 144 -2.46 -9.03 -1.43
C GLY A 144 -1.80 -9.63 -2.65
N THR A 145 -1.53 -8.80 -3.66
CA THR A 145 -0.71 -9.19 -4.82
C THR A 145 0.64 -9.77 -4.37
N GLY A 146 1.24 -9.16 -3.34
CA GLY A 146 2.43 -9.63 -2.63
C GLY A 146 2.15 -9.89 -1.14
N ILE A 147 3.22 -10.00 -0.35
CA ILE A 147 3.15 -10.03 1.12
C ILE A 147 3.95 -8.86 1.66
N GLY A 148 3.29 -7.96 2.38
CA GLY A 148 3.94 -6.90 3.15
C GLY A 148 3.74 -7.10 4.65
N GLY A 149 4.29 -6.19 5.44
CA GLY A 149 3.91 -6.09 6.84
C GLY A 149 4.42 -4.82 7.52
N GLY A 150 3.83 -4.54 8.66
CA GLY A 150 4.27 -3.50 9.59
C GLY A 150 4.51 -4.12 10.95
N VAL A 151 5.66 -3.80 11.55
CA VAL A 151 5.98 -4.18 12.93
C VAL A 151 5.92 -2.93 13.79
N ILE A 152 5.12 -2.96 14.85
CA ILE A 152 4.92 -1.87 15.79
C ILE A 152 5.48 -2.30 17.15
N LEU A 153 6.45 -1.55 17.67
CA LEU A 153 7.06 -1.74 18.97
C LEU A 153 6.89 -0.47 19.81
N ASP A 154 6.31 -0.60 20.99
CA ASP A 154 6.02 0.52 21.90
C ASP A 154 5.32 1.70 21.21
N GLY A 155 4.34 1.37 20.35
CA GLY A 155 3.57 2.32 19.58
C GLY A 155 4.33 3.04 18.45
N LYS A 156 5.51 2.56 18.07
CA LYS A 156 6.30 3.09 16.95
C LYS A 156 6.50 2.04 15.88
N ILE A 157 6.50 2.47 14.63
CA ILE A 157 6.88 1.61 13.50
C ILE A 157 8.36 1.21 13.68
N PHE A 158 8.65 -0.07 13.55
CA PHE A 158 10.01 -0.59 13.52
C PHE A 158 10.55 -0.47 12.08
N SER A 159 11.34 0.56 11.85
CA SER A 159 11.94 0.84 10.53
C SER A 159 13.22 0.04 10.25
N GLY A 160 13.86 -0.55 11.26
CA GLY A 160 15.20 -1.14 11.13
C GLY A 160 16.30 -0.07 10.90
N SER A 161 17.52 -0.52 10.58
CA SER A 161 18.70 0.34 10.43
C SER A 161 18.78 1.09 9.10
N ASN A 162 18.01 0.67 8.09
CA ASN A 162 18.00 1.21 6.74
C ASN A 162 16.56 1.44 6.22
N PHE A 163 15.60 1.63 7.13
CA PHE A 163 14.20 1.87 6.81
C PHE A 163 13.45 0.72 6.09
N ALA A 164 14.07 -0.46 5.98
CA ALA A 164 13.49 -1.69 5.42
C ALA A 164 13.43 -2.84 6.44
N GLY A 165 13.16 -2.52 7.71
CA GLY A 165 13.23 -3.48 8.83
C GLY A 165 12.11 -4.52 8.87
N ALA A 166 10.97 -4.26 8.21
CA ALA A 166 9.75 -5.09 8.27
C ALA A 166 9.36 -5.70 6.91
N GLU A 167 10.33 -6.06 6.08
CA GLU A 167 10.14 -6.72 4.78
C GLU A 167 9.72 -8.22 4.92
N LEU A 168 8.61 -8.46 5.63
CA LEU A 168 8.17 -9.80 6.05
C LEU A 168 7.97 -10.76 4.86
N GLY A 169 7.46 -10.27 3.73
CA GLY A 169 7.26 -11.08 2.52
C GLY A 169 8.57 -11.64 1.93
N HIS A 170 9.70 -11.01 2.24
CA HIS A 170 11.01 -11.40 1.74
C HIS A 170 11.80 -12.32 2.69
N MET A 171 11.21 -12.75 3.81
CA MET A 171 11.76 -13.81 4.66
C MET A 171 11.88 -15.11 3.85
N VAL A 172 13.06 -15.74 3.85
CA VAL A 172 13.29 -17.01 3.16
C VAL A 172 12.70 -18.15 4.00
N ILE A 173 11.64 -18.78 3.50
CA ILE A 173 10.96 -19.90 4.16
C ILE A 173 11.27 -21.25 3.49
N GLN A 174 11.81 -21.22 2.27
CA GLN A 174 12.14 -22.41 1.49
C GLN A 174 13.53 -22.25 0.88
N LYS A 175 14.52 -22.95 1.43
CA LYS A 175 15.87 -22.99 0.86
C LYS A 175 15.80 -23.51 -0.60
N ASP A 176 16.57 -22.86 -1.48
CA ASP A 176 16.67 -23.19 -2.91
C ASP A 176 15.30 -23.17 -3.63
N GLY A 177 14.39 -22.33 -3.14
CA GLY A 177 13.01 -22.23 -3.61
C GLY A 177 12.80 -21.37 -4.86
N ARG A 178 11.54 -21.00 -5.12
CA ARG A 178 11.12 -20.11 -6.21
C ARG A 178 11.88 -18.79 -6.20
N GLY A 179 12.25 -18.29 -7.38
CA GLY A 179 12.86 -16.97 -7.53
C GLY A 179 11.93 -15.84 -7.12
N CYS A 180 12.47 -14.87 -6.38
CA CYS A 180 11.79 -13.64 -5.96
C CYS A 180 12.37 -12.43 -6.68
N GLN A 181 11.55 -11.41 -6.91
CA GLN A 181 11.95 -10.18 -7.57
C GLN A 181 12.99 -9.38 -6.77
N CYS A 182 13.13 -9.63 -5.47
CA CYS A 182 14.18 -9.04 -4.64
C CYS A 182 15.58 -9.64 -4.91
N GLY A 183 15.71 -10.60 -5.83
CA GLY A 183 16.98 -11.25 -6.20
C GLY A 183 17.33 -12.49 -5.38
N ARG A 184 16.53 -12.83 -4.36
CA ARG A 184 16.69 -14.06 -3.56
C ARG A 184 15.77 -15.17 -4.04
N ASN A 185 16.00 -16.38 -3.53
CA ASN A 185 15.13 -17.54 -3.73
C ASN A 185 14.43 -17.90 -2.42
N GLY A 186 13.18 -18.33 -2.49
CA GLY A 186 12.50 -18.93 -1.34
C GLY A 186 11.75 -17.96 -0.42
N CYS A 187 11.57 -16.70 -0.82
CA CYS A 187 10.82 -15.71 -0.05
C CYS A 187 9.36 -16.14 0.19
N TRP A 188 8.82 -15.85 1.38
CA TRP A 188 7.45 -16.18 1.79
C TRP A 188 6.39 -15.73 0.78
N GLU A 189 6.55 -14.52 0.22
CA GLU A 189 5.67 -13.98 -0.81
C GLU A 189 5.45 -14.94 -1.99
N LYS A 190 6.51 -15.66 -2.40
CA LYS A 190 6.46 -16.57 -3.56
C LYS A 190 5.63 -17.83 -3.32
N TYR A 191 5.11 -18.03 -2.11
CA TYR A 191 4.31 -19.19 -1.74
C TYR A 191 2.94 -18.84 -1.17
N ALA A 192 2.77 -17.66 -0.58
CA ALA A 192 1.53 -17.32 0.15
C ALA A 192 0.88 -15.99 -0.29
N SER A 193 1.38 -15.35 -1.35
CA SER A 193 0.70 -14.20 -1.96
C SER A 193 -0.43 -14.62 -2.90
N THR A 194 -1.32 -13.68 -3.25
CA THR A 194 -2.32 -13.91 -4.29
C THR A 194 -1.67 -14.23 -5.64
N ARG A 195 -0.54 -13.60 -5.96
CA ARG A 195 0.21 -13.91 -7.19
C ARG A 195 0.72 -15.35 -7.18
N ALA A 196 1.30 -15.81 -6.07
CA ALA A 196 1.76 -17.20 -5.92
C ALA A 196 0.61 -18.20 -6.07
N LEU A 197 -0.55 -17.91 -5.46
CA LEU A 197 -1.73 -18.75 -5.59
C LEU A 197 -2.23 -18.85 -7.04
N VAL A 198 -2.23 -17.75 -7.78
CA VAL A 198 -2.61 -17.73 -9.20
C VAL A 198 -1.61 -18.53 -10.04
N GLU A 199 -0.30 -18.38 -9.80
CA GLU A 199 0.76 -19.16 -10.45
C GLU A 199 0.57 -20.67 -10.21
N ASP A 200 0.29 -21.07 -8.97
CA ASP A 200 0.07 -22.47 -8.60
C ASP A 200 -1.21 -23.04 -9.19
N THR A 201 -2.28 -22.24 -9.24
CA THR A 201 -3.53 -22.63 -9.88
C THR A 201 -3.35 -22.87 -11.37
N LYS A 202 -2.64 -21.97 -12.08
CA LYS A 202 -2.35 -22.13 -13.51
C LYS A 202 -1.53 -23.39 -13.78
N THR A 203 -0.52 -23.66 -12.95
CA THR A 203 0.31 -24.89 -13.01
C THR A 203 -0.55 -26.14 -12.86
N ALA A 204 -1.42 -26.18 -11.84
CA ALA A 204 -2.31 -27.31 -11.60
C ALA A 204 -3.34 -27.50 -12.73
N MET A 205 -3.88 -26.41 -13.28
CA MET A 205 -4.79 -26.45 -14.44
C MET A 205 -4.13 -27.06 -15.67
N ALA A 206 -2.89 -26.67 -15.97
CA ALA A 206 -2.13 -27.21 -17.11
C ALA A 206 -1.87 -28.72 -16.98
N ALA A 207 -1.58 -29.19 -15.75
CA ALA A 207 -1.43 -30.63 -15.47
C ALA A 207 -2.76 -31.40 -15.49
N HIS A 208 -3.90 -30.71 -15.36
CA HIS A 208 -5.23 -31.30 -15.28
C HIS A 208 -6.21 -30.63 -16.27
N PRO A 209 -6.08 -30.90 -17.59
CA PRO A 209 -6.88 -30.25 -18.64
C PRO A 209 -8.39 -30.50 -18.52
N ASN A 210 -8.79 -31.59 -17.86
CA ASN A 210 -10.21 -31.93 -17.65
C ASN A 210 -10.80 -31.32 -16.35
N SER A 211 -10.04 -30.51 -15.61
CA SER A 211 -10.51 -29.90 -14.38
C SER A 211 -11.64 -28.89 -14.65
N LYS A 212 -12.59 -28.76 -13.71
CA LYS A 212 -13.68 -27.76 -13.81
C LYS A 212 -13.20 -26.31 -13.83
N MET A 213 -11.95 -26.07 -13.43
CA MET A 213 -11.32 -24.75 -13.41
C MET A 213 -11.23 -24.12 -14.79
N TRP A 214 -10.99 -24.91 -15.85
CA TRP A 214 -10.97 -24.42 -17.23
C TRP A 214 -12.31 -23.80 -17.62
N LYS A 215 -13.42 -24.46 -17.27
CA LYS A 215 -14.77 -23.93 -17.51
C LYS A 215 -15.05 -22.64 -16.72
N LEU A 216 -14.52 -22.51 -15.49
CA LEU A 216 -14.71 -21.30 -14.68
C LEU A 216 -14.04 -20.06 -15.29
N VAL A 217 -13.02 -20.25 -16.13
CA VAL A 217 -12.32 -19.16 -16.80
C VAL A 217 -12.61 -19.09 -18.30
N ASN A 218 -13.70 -19.75 -18.76
CA ASN A 218 -14.07 -19.84 -20.18
C ASN A 218 -12.91 -20.33 -21.07
N ASP A 219 -12.23 -21.38 -20.61
CA ASP A 219 -11.09 -22.04 -21.27
C ASP A 219 -9.89 -21.11 -21.56
N ASP A 220 -9.82 -19.97 -20.87
CA ASP A 220 -8.77 -18.98 -21.00
C ASP A 220 -7.99 -18.85 -19.69
N ILE A 221 -6.83 -19.51 -19.64
CA ILE A 221 -5.94 -19.54 -18.47
C ILE A 221 -5.46 -18.15 -18.03
N SER A 222 -5.48 -17.15 -18.91
CA SER A 222 -5.08 -15.78 -18.55
C SER A 222 -6.06 -15.14 -17.56
N LYS A 223 -7.32 -15.59 -17.54
CA LYS A 223 -8.39 -15.06 -16.67
C LYS A 223 -8.37 -15.62 -15.24
N VAL A 224 -7.41 -16.48 -14.90
CA VAL A 224 -7.22 -16.95 -13.50
C VAL A 224 -6.79 -15.78 -12.61
N ASN A 225 -7.47 -15.62 -11.48
CA ASN A 225 -7.22 -14.59 -10.48
C ASN A 225 -7.46 -15.13 -9.06
N GLY A 226 -7.07 -14.37 -8.03
CA GLY A 226 -7.17 -14.83 -6.65
C GLY A 226 -8.56 -15.31 -6.20
N LYS A 227 -9.64 -14.77 -6.80
CA LYS A 227 -11.01 -15.15 -6.46
C LYS A 227 -11.37 -16.52 -7.05
N ASN A 228 -11.13 -16.73 -8.34
CA ASN A 228 -11.55 -17.97 -9.00
C ASN A 228 -10.72 -19.19 -8.60
N CYS A 229 -9.51 -19.00 -8.05
CA CYS A 229 -8.70 -20.08 -7.46
C CYS A 229 -9.46 -20.88 -6.38
N PHE A 230 -10.44 -20.27 -5.69
CA PHE A 230 -11.25 -20.92 -4.65
C PHE A 230 -12.69 -21.25 -5.08
N CYS A 231 -13.10 -20.87 -6.30
CA CYS A 231 -14.47 -21.03 -6.77
C CYS A 231 -14.77 -22.47 -7.23
N GLY A 232 -14.40 -23.49 -6.45
CA GLY A 232 -14.67 -24.90 -6.77
C GLY A 232 -16.13 -25.33 -6.58
N LYS A 233 -16.93 -24.58 -5.82
CA LYS A 233 -18.37 -24.82 -5.61
C LYS A 233 -19.11 -23.50 -5.36
N GLY A 234 -19.79 -22.98 -6.38
CA GLY A 234 -20.96 -22.10 -6.20
C GLY A 234 -20.80 -20.86 -5.32
N CYS A 235 -19.66 -20.15 -5.38
CA CYS A 235 -19.63 -18.78 -4.89
C CYS A 235 -20.51 -17.90 -5.80
N ARG A 236 -21.78 -17.76 -5.41
CA ARG A 236 -22.66 -16.67 -5.86
C ARG A 236 -22.23 -15.38 -5.16
#